data_AF-A0A2S9FEX0-F1
#
_entry.id   AF-A0A2S9FEX0-F1
#
_cell.length_a   1.000
_cell.length_b   1.000
_cell.length_c   1.000
_cell.angle_alpha   90.00
_cell.angle_beta   90.00
_cell.angle_gamma   90.00
#
_symmetry.space_group_name_H-M   'P 1'
#
loop_
_entity.id
_entity.type
_entity.pdbx_description
1 polymer ?
#
loop_
_entity_poly.entity_id
_entity_poly.type
_entity_poly.pdbx_seq_one_letter_code
_entity_poly.pdbx_strand_id
1 'polypeptide(L)'
;VSPIECSGEVRSDRGWTGTARLDAFWYVEHDVPNWMPCPNGTFATGHQKFLLWGMDPTIERGVTRNITTFGGRNITKADSGACGRNLSTVIELPVRMEKLS
;
A
#
# COMPACT_ATOMS: atom_id res chain seq x y z
N VAL A 1 20.18 0.14 13.08
CA VAL A 1 19.77 0.52 11.71
C VAL A 1 20.91 0.17 10.79
N SER A 2 20.70 -0.79 9.90
CA SER A 2 21.68 -1.20 8.91
C SER A 2 21.78 -0.13 7.80
N PRO A 3 22.94 0.11 7.19
CA PRO A 3 23.08 1.09 6.10
C PRO A 3 22.21 0.82 4.87
N ILE A 4 21.65 -0.40 4.76
CA ILE A 4 20.76 -0.81 3.67
C ILE A 4 19.27 -0.72 4.04
N GLU A 5 18.94 -0.44 5.30
CA GLU A 5 17.56 -0.27 5.73
C GLU A 5 17.10 1.15 5.44
N CYS A 6 16.08 1.30 4.60
CA CYS A 6 15.39 2.58 4.42
C CYS A 6 13.97 2.48 4.97
N SER A 7 13.60 3.44 5.80
CA SER A 7 12.25 3.60 6.33
C SER A 7 11.84 5.07 6.33
N GLY A 8 10.54 5.33 6.44
CA GLY A 8 9.98 6.66 6.46
C GLY A 8 8.52 6.66 6.88
N GLU A 9 7.93 7.85 6.86
CA GLU A 9 6.52 8.09 7.12
C GLU A 9 5.86 8.67 5.87
N VAL A 10 4.63 8.23 5.58
CA VAL A 10 3.79 8.79 4.53
C VAL A 10 2.64 9.53 5.18
N ARG A 11 2.39 10.75 4.71
CA ARG A 11 1.24 11.56 5.12
C ARG A 11 0.35 11.78 3.92
N SER A 12 -0.94 11.49 4.07
CA SER A 12 -1.94 11.76 3.05
C SER A 12 -2.70 13.05 3.33
N ASP A 13 -3.03 13.75 2.27
CA ASP A 13 -4.02 14.83 2.22
C ASP A 13 -5.42 14.39 2.71
N ARG A 14 -5.70 13.09 2.77
CA ARG A 14 -6.91 12.50 3.35
C ARG A 14 -6.82 12.31 4.87
N GLY A 15 -5.77 12.81 5.52
CA GLY A 15 -5.66 12.87 6.98
C GLY A 15 -5.17 11.59 7.65
N TRP A 16 -4.64 10.61 6.91
CA TRP A 16 -4.02 9.41 7.48
C TRP A 16 -2.49 9.46 7.38
N THR A 17 -1.84 8.73 8.27
CA THR A 17 -0.40 8.50 8.29
C THR A 17 -0.10 7.01 8.12
N GLY A 18 0.92 6.68 7.36
CA GLY A 18 1.38 5.32 7.15
C GLY A 18 2.89 5.20 7.28
N THR A 19 3.39 3.98 7.35
CA THR A 19 4.83 3.70 7.35
C THR A 19 5.29 3.40 5.93
N ALA A 20 6.50 3.81 5.59
CA ALA A 20 7.20 3.38 4.40
C ALA A 20 8.42 2.56 4.82
N ARG A 21 8.65 1.43 4.16
CA ARG A 21 9.88 0.66 4.29
C ARG A 21 10.33 0.12 2.95
N LEU A 22 11.63 0.13 2.73
CA LEU A 22 12.26 -0.50 1.57
C LEU A 22 12.70 -1.91 1.92
N ASP A 23 12.32 -2.85 1.06
CA ASP A 23 12.90 -4.19 0.96
C ASP A 23 13.05 -4.49 -0.55
N ALA A 24 12.59 -5.62 -1.07
CA ALA A 24 12.51 -5.85 -2.53
C ALA A 24 11.63 -4.81 -3.26
N PHE A 25 10.67 -4.23 -2.54
CA PHE A 25 9.77 -3.17 -2.99
C PHE A 25 9.70 -2.08 -1.93
N TRP A 26 9.20 -0.91 -2.31
CA TRP A 26 8.68 0.03 -1.32
C TRP A 26 7.31 -0.47 -0.85
N TYR A 27 7.21 -0.70 0.45
CA TYR A 27 5.96 -1.03 1.12
C TYR A 27 5.49 0.23 1.85
N VAL A 28 4.32 0.74 1.47
CA VAL A 28 3.62 1.78 2.23
C VAL A 28 2.38 1.15 2.87
N GLU A 29 2.29 1.20 4.19
CA GLU A 29 1.29 0.46 4.95
C GLU A 29 0.52 1.39 5.89
N HIS A 30 -0.82 1.28 5.90
CA HIS A 30 -1.67 1.92 6.89
C HIS A 30 -2.99 1.15 7.05
N ASP A 31 -3.67 1.39 8.17
CA ASP A 31 -4.99 0.82 8.42
C ASP A 31 -6.10 1.76 7.92
N VAL A 32 -7.18 1.16 7.43
CA VAL A 32 -8.42 1.81 6.98
C VAL A 32 -9.53 1.36 7.93
N PRO A 33 -9.83 2.13 8.98
CA PRO A 33 -10.95 1.83 9.87
C PRO A 33 -12.27 1.77 9.10
N ASN A 34 -13.17 0.88 9.53
CA ASN A 34 -14.50 0.72 8.95
C ASN A 34 -14.53 0.45 7.42
N TRP A 35 -13.51 -0.24 6.90
CA TRP A 35 -13.37 -0.48 5.47
C TRP A 35 -14.37 -1.49 4.91
N MET A 36 -14.53 -2.63 5.60
CA MET A 36 -15.41 -3.70 5.14
C MET A 36 -16.71 -3.70 5.96
N PRO A 37 -17.87 -3.38 5.35
CA PRO A 37 -19.16 -3.50 6.01
C PRO A 37 -19.52 -4.97 6.21
N CYS A 38 -20.06 -5.30 7.40
CA CYS A 38 -20.52 -6.63 7.75
C CYS A 38 -22.06 -6.73 7.69
N PRO A 39 -22.63 -7.93 7.43
CA PRO A 39 -24.09 -8.13 7.37
C PRO A 39 -24.84 -7.80 8.67
N ASN A 40 -24.16 -7.85 9.81
CA ASN A 40 -24.71 -7.52 11.14
C ASN A 40 -24.66 -6.01 11.45
N GLY A 41 -24.28 -5.16 10.49
CA GLY A 41 -24.20 -3.71 10.65
C GLY A 41 -22.90 -3.19 11.30
N THR A 42 -21.97 -4.07 11.67
CA THR A 42 -20.63 -3.65 12.12
C THR A 42 -19.69 -3.48 10.92
N PHE A 43 -18.45 -3.04 11.18
CA PHE A 43 -17.41 -2.95 10.17
C PHE A 43 -16.12 -3.62 10.64
N ALA A 44 -15.33 -4.10 9.69
CA ALA A 44 -13.97 -4.58 9.93
C ALA A 44 -12.95 -3.61 9.35
N THR A 45 -11.79 -3.52 10.01
CA THR A 45 -10.63 -2.76 9.53
C THR A 45 -10.05 -3.43 8.28
N GLY A 46 -9.66 -2.61 7.31
CA GLY A 46 -8.86 -3.03 6.16
C GLY A 46 -7.40 -2.62 6.37
N HIS A 47 -6.48 -3.52 6.11
CA HIS A 47 -5.04 -3.24 6.09
C HIS A 47 -4.64 -2.92 4.65
N GLN A 48 -4.34 -1.65 4.39
CA GLN A 48 -3.95 -1.16 3.08
C GLN A 48 -2.43 -1.17 2.92
N LYS A 49 -1.98 -1.67 1.77
CA LYS A 49 -0.59 -1.81 1.39
C LYS A 49 -0.38 -1.36 -0.05
N PHE A 50 0.48 -0.36 -0.24
CA PHE A 50 1.04 -0.05 -1.54
C PHE A 50 2.36 -0.79 -1.71
N LEU A 51 2.44 -1.63 -2.74
CA LEU A 51 3.66 -2.28 -3.18
C LEU A 51 4.17 -1.54 -4.42
N LEU A 52 5.28 -0.82 -4.28
CA LEU A 52 5.77 0.12 -5.31
C LEU A 52 7.18 -0.25 -5.76
N TRP A 53 7.43 -0.16 -7.07
CA TRP A 53 8.75 -0.30 -7.68
C TRP A 53 9.02 0.83 -8.68
N GLY A 54 10.28 1.20 -8.84
CA GLY A 54 10.66 2.22 -9.80
C GLY A 54 10.43 1.76 -11.23
N MET A 55 9.91 2.66 -12.06
CA MET A 55 9.60 2.43 -13.47
C MET A 55 10.10 3.58 -14.33
N ASP A 56 10.71 3.26 -15.48
CA ASP A 56 10.90 4.21 -16.57
C ASP A 56 9.69 4.11 -17.51
N PRO A 57 8.85 5.16 -17.60
CA PRO A 57 7.65 5.13 -18.44
C PRO A 57 7.95 5.21 -19.94
N THR A 58 9.18 5.59 -20.34
CA THR A 58 9.56 5.74 -21.75
C THR A 58 9.85 4.39 -22.39
N ILE A 59 10.49 3.50 -21.63
CA ILE A 59 10.90 2.16 -22.09
C ILE A 59 10.15 1.02 -21.39
N GLU A 60 9.20 1.35 -20.51
CA GLU A 60 8.35 0.43 -19.75
C GLU A 60 9.12 -0.64 -18.97
N ARG A 61 10.24 -0.24 -18.33
CA ARG A 61 11.10 -1.15 -17.56
C ARG A 61 11.29 -0.70 -16.12
N GLY A 62 11.54 -1.68 -15.26
CA GLY A 62 11.92 -1.44 -13.87
C GLY A 62 13.27 -0.74 -13.76
N VAL A 63 13.36 0.26 -12.88
CA VAL A 63 14.59 0.99 -12.60
C VAL A 63 14.82 1.09 -11.09
N THR A 64 16.10 1.06 -10.68
CA THR A 64 16.50 1.05 -9.26
C THR A 64 17.22 2.32 -8.83
N ARG A 65 17.44 3.27 -9.74
CA ARG A 65 18.17 4.53 -9.49
C ARG A 65 17.41 5.70 -10.13
N ASN A 66 17.58 6.89 -9.56
CA ASN A 66 16.97 8.14 -10.06
C ASN A 66 15.46 8.01 -10.33
N ILE A 67 14.77 7.30 -9.44
CA ILE A 67 13.36 6.94 -9.63
C ILE A 67 12.50 8.20 -9.43
N THR A 68 11.75 8.58 -10.47
CA THR A 68 10.75 9.66 -10.43
C THR A 68 9.33 9.13 -10.62
N THR A 69 9.18 7.96 -11.23
CA THR A 69 7.90 7.28 -11.46
C THR A 69 7.95 5.89 -10.82
N PHE A 70 6.89 5.53 -10.12
CA PHE A 70 6.67 4.21 -9.57
C PHE A 70 5.43 3.57 -10.20
N GLY A 71 5.55 2.29 -10.54
CA GLY A 71 4.43 1.40 -10.77
C GLY A 71 4.17 0.58 -9.52
N GLY A 72 2.94 0.12 -9.31
CA GLY A 72 2.63 -0.65 -8.12
C GLY A 72 1.25 -1.27 -8.05
N ARG A 73 0.99 -1.85 -6.88
CA ARG A 73 -0.29 -2.45 -6.49
C ARG A 73 -0.77 -1.79 -5.20
N ASN A 74 -2.02 -1.36 -5.17
CA ASN A 74 -2.75 -1.00 -3.96
C ASN A 74 -3.58 -2.21 -3.54
N ILE A 75 -3.26 -2.80 -2.41
CA ILE A 75 -3.92 -3.99 -1.88
C ILE A 75 -4.54 -3.60 -0.55
N THR A 76 -5.85 -3.76 -0.41
CA THR A 76 -6.53 -3.64 0.88
C THR A 76 -7.14 -4.97 1.27
N LYS A 77 -6.82 -5.46 2.46
CA LYS A 77 -7.22 -6.77 2.96
C LYS A 77 -7.80 -6.67 4.36
N ALA A 78 -8.93 -7.34 4.61
CA ALA A 78 -9.41 -7.57 5.97
C ALA A 78 -8.91 -8.92 6.51
N ASP A 79 -8.90 -9.05 7.84
CA ASP A 79 -8.55 -10.29 8.52
C ASP A 79 -9.43 -11.46 8.10
N SER A 80 -8.86 -12.67 8.09
CA SER A 80 -9.67 -13.88 7.94
C SER A 80 -10.55 -14.05 9.17
N GLY A 81 -11.82 -14.41 8.99
CA GLY A 81 -12.80 -14.45 10.07
C GLY A 81 -13.57 -13.14 10.26
N ALA A 82 -13.12 -12.03 9.66
CA ALA A 82 -13.85 -10.78 9.68
C ALA A 82 -15.25 -10.96 9.07
N CYS A 83 -16.25 -10.29 9.67
CA CYS A 83 -17.67 -10.47 9.33
C CYS A 83 -18.17 -11.93 9.39
N GLY A 84 -17.55 -12.81 10.20
CA GLY A 84 -17.98 -14.20 10.40
C GLY A 84 -17.70 -15.13 9.21
N ARG A 85 -16.84 -14.71 8.26
CA ARG A 85 -16.43 -15.52 7.12
C ARG A 85 -14.98 -15.95 7.30
N ASN A 86 -14.69 -17.25 7.24
CA ASN A 86 -13.33 -17.79 7.32
C ASN A 86 -12.55 -17.63 5.99
N LEU A 87 -12.62 -16.44 5.40
CA LEU A 87 -11.87 -16.01 4.22
C LEU A 87 -11.61 -14.51 4.35
N SER A 88 -10.44 -14.05 3.92
CA SER A 88 -10.18 -12.61 3.82
C SER A 88 -10.86 -12.01 2.59
N THR A 89 -11.50 -10.86 2.77
CA THR A 89 -11.86 -9.98 1.66
C THR A 89 -10.61 -9.20 1.24
N VAL A 90 -10.29 -9.25 -0.05
CA VAL A 90 -9.12 -8.58 -0.64
C VAL A 90 -9.57 -7.79 -1.86
N ILE A 91 -9.21 -6.51 -1.92
CA ILE A 91 -9.32 -5.69 -3.12
C ILE A 91 -7.92 -5.29 -3.55
N GLU A 92 -7.62 -5.48 -4.82
CA GLU A 92 -6.34 -5.12 -5.42
C GLU A 92 -6.55 -4.26 -6.67
N LEU A 93 -5.84 -3.15 -6.74
CA LEU A 93 -5.89 -2.19 -7.84
C LEU A 93 -4.46 -1.86 -8.30
N PRO A 94 -4.24 -1.60 -9.61
CA PRO A 94 -2.97 -1.02 -10.05
C PRO A 94 -2.85 0.43 -9.55
N VAL A 95 -1.63 0.85 -9.22
CA VAL A 95 -1.33 2.23 -8.85
C VAL A 95 -0.11 2.74 -9.59
N ARG A 96 -0.10 4.05 -9.88
CA ARG A 96 1.05 4.81 -10.36
C ARG A 96 1.31 5.95 -9.38
N MET A 97 2.58 6.19 -9.06
CA MET A 97 3.00 7.31 -8.21
C MET A 97 4.11 8.08 -8.92
N GLU A 98 4.02 9.41 -8.87
CA GLU A 98 4.97 10.32 -9.50
C GLU A 98 5.51 11.31 -8.48
N LYS A 99 6.80 11.62 -8.58
CA LYS A 99 7.41 12.70 -7.82
C LYS A 99 6.99 14.03 -8.43
N LEU A 100 6.35 14.90 -7.64
CA LEU A 100 5.83 16.20 -8.12
C LEU A 100 6.85 17.34 -8.07
N SER A 101 7.85 17.29 -7.19
CA SER A 101 8.88 18.33 -7.01
C SER A 101 10.18 17.75 -6.45
#